data_AF-A0A396L4E2-F1
#
_entry.id   AF-A0A396L4E2-F1
#
_cell.length_a   1.000
_cell.length_b   1.000
_cell.length_c   1.000
_cell.angle_alpha   90.00
_cell.angle_beta   90.00
_cell.angle_gamma   90.00
#
_symmetry.space_group_name_H-M   'P 1'
#
loop_
_entity.id
_entity.type
_entity.pdbx_description
1 polymer ?
#
loop_
_entity_poly.entity_id
_entity_poly.type
_entity_poly.pdbx_seq_one_letter_code
_entity_poly.pdbx_strand_id
1 'polypeptide(L)'
;MKEKCTLIISSLAYALEMIITIAMLIGTGLLCFRLICSIFHLMDGDPFEAYEHLLSYSMNLIICVELIRMMYYHTSDMVFELLVFALARQVIIDHTSAITSLIGVCAIAVLFATRKFLFTTHVLSADTDDEGDKKSEKENK
;
A
#
# COMPACT_ATOMS: atom_id res chain seq x y z
N MET A 1 -29.65 -6.43 -23.40
CA MET A 1 -29.30 -5.26 -22.55
C MET A 1 -28.02 -5.52 -21.74
N LYS A 2 -27.86 -6.69 -21.09
CA LYS A 2 -26.64 -7.07 -20.37
C LYS A 2 -25.35 -7.05 -21.20
N GLU A 3 -25.38 -7.52 -22.46
CA GLU A 3 -24.21 -7.48 -23.35
C GLU A 3 -23.68 -6.07 -23.65
N LYS A 4 -24.57 -5.08 -23.79
CA LYS A 4 -24.14 -3.70 -24.04
C LYS A 4 -23.48 -3.08 -22.81
N CYS A 5 -23.96 -3.38 -21.59
CA CYS A 5 -23.35 -2.90 -20.36
C CYS A 5 -21.95 -3.48 -20.15
N THR A 6 -21.74 -4.78 -20.40
CA THR A 6 -20.41 -5.39 -20.25
C THR A 6 -19.39 -4.80 -21.21
N LEU A 7 -19.81 -4.49 -22.45
CA LEU A 7 -18.95 -3.83 -23.44
C LEU A 7 -18.59 -2.38 -23.06
N ILE A 8 -19.52 -1.64 -22.45
CA ILE A 8 -19.25 -0.26 -21.99
C ILE A 8 -18.31 -0.29 -20.77
N ILE A 9 -18.52 -1.23 -19.84
CA ILE A 9 -17.67 -1.41 -18.66
C ILE A 9 -16.25 -1.82 -19.07
N SER A 10 -16.11 -2.76 -20.01
CA SER A 10 -14.78 -3.17 -20.48
C SER A 10 -14.06 -2.07 -21.25
N SER A 11 -14.78 -1.30 -22.08
CA SER A 11 -14.20 -0.13 -22.78
C SER A 11 -13.79 0.98 -21.82
N LEU A 12 -14.57 1.20 -20.74
CA LEU A 12 -14.24 2.18 -19.71
C LEU A 12 -13.05 1.71 -18.86
N ALA A 13 -13.02 0.43 -18.49
CA ALA A 13 -11.90 -0.16 -17.76
C ALA A 13 -10.59 -0.06 -18.57
N TYR A 14 -10.64 -0.33 -19.87
CA TYR A 14 -9.51 -0.16 -20.77
C TYR A 14 -9.03 1.30 -20.88
N ALA A 15 -9.97 2.26 -20.93
CA ALA A 15 -9.62 3.68 -20.93
C ALA A 15 -8.94 4.10 -19.60
N LEU A 16 -9.44 3.60 -18.46
CA LEU A 16 -8.83 3.84 -17.15
C LEU A 16 -7.44 3.20 -17.04
N GLU A 17 -7.27 1.98 -17.53
CA GLU A 17 -5.98 1.28 -17.54
C GLU A 17 -4.92 2.06 -18.34
N MET A 18 -5.30 2.61 -19.49
CA MET A 18 -4.44 3.48 -20.30
C MET A 18 -4.06 4.77 -19.56
N ILE A 19 -5.03 5.41 -18.90
CA ILE A 19 -4.77 6.63 -18.12
C ILE A 19 -3.83 6.34 -16.94
N ILE A 20 -4.09 5.27 -16.19
CA ILE A 20 -3.28 4.85 -15.06
C ILE A 20 -1.86 4.54 -15.53
N THR A 21 -1.70 3.76 -16.60
CA THR A 21 -0.38 3.40 -17.14
C THR A 21 0.44 4.64 -17.53
N ILE A 22 -0.18 5.61 -18.20
CA ILE A 22 0.49 6.86 -18.60
C ILE A 22 0.85 7.70 -17.37
N ALA A 23 -0.07 7.86 -16.42
CA ALA A 23 0.18 8.63 -15.20
C ALA A 23 1.32 8.02 -14.37
N MET A 24 1.39 6.70 -14.29
CA MET A 24 2.42 5.97 -13.54
C MET A 24 3.78 6.04 -14.24
N LEU A 25 3.80 5.98 -15.57
CA LEU A 25 5.02 6.18 -16.37
C LEU A 25 5.59 7.59 -16.18
N ILE A 26 4.73 8.62 -16.27
CA ILE A 26 5.14 10.03 -16.07
C ILE A 26 5.60 10.25 -14.63
N GLY A 27 4.81 9.79 -13.64
CA GLY A 27 5.13 9.94 -12.23
C GLY A 27 6.47 9.32 -11.86
N THR A 28 6.70 8.07 -12.29
CA THR A 28 7.98 7.38 -12.07
C THR A 28 9.13 8.10 -12.77
N GLY A 29 8.94 8.53 -14.02
CA GLY A 29 9.97 9.26 -14.78
C GLY A 29 10.38 10.58 -14.12
N LEU A 30 9.41 11.39 -13.68
CA LEU A 30 9.67 12.67 -13.00
C LEU A 30 10.39 12.48 -11.64
N LEU A 31 10.00 11.45 -10.88
CA LEU A 31 10.63 11.11 -9.61
C LEU A 31 12.10 10.68 -9.82
N CYS A 32 12.35 9.80 -10.79
CA CYS A 32 13.71 9.38 -11.16
C CYS A 32 14.56 10.56 -11.63
N PHE A 33 14.01 11.44 -12.47
CA PHE A 33 14.70 12.64 -12.94
C PHE A 33 15.10 13.56 -11.78
N ARG A 34 14.18 13.83 -10.84
CA ARG A 34 14.48 14.63 -9.64
C ARG A 34 15.59 14.02 -8.79
N LEU A 35 15.59 12.70 -8.62
CA LEU A 35 16.65 12.02 -7.89
C LEU A 35 18.01 12.22 -8.56
N ILE A 36 18.07 12.03 -9.89
CA ILE A 36 19.29 12.21 -10.67
C ILE A 36 19.80 13.66 -10.59
N CYS A 37 18.92 14.65 -10.73
CA CYS A 37 19.28 16.06 -10.55
C CYS A 37 19.83 16.36 -9.15
N SER A 38 19.26 15.76 -8.10
CA SER A 38 19.75 15.88 -6.73
C SER A 38 21.16 15.28 -6.57
N ILE A 39 21.45 14.18 -7.27
CA ILE A 39 22.78 13.55 -7.26
C ILE A 39 23.82 14.42 -7.95
N PHE A 40 23.47 15.06 -9.06
CA PHE A 40 24.38 16.00 -9.73
C PHE A 40 24.67 17.22 -8.84
N HIS A 41 23.69 17.71 -8.08
CA HIS A 41 23.88 18.84 -7.17
C HIS A 41 24.82 18.52 -5.99
N LEU A 42 24.93 17.26 -5.57
CA LEU A 42 25.90 16.82 -4.53
C LEU A 42 27.35 17.03 -4.96
N MET A 43 27.63 17.12 -6.26
CA MET A 43 28.99 17.25 -6.78
C MET A 43 29.48 18.71 -6.78
N ASP A 44 28.58 19.69 -6.70
CA ASP A 44 28.90 21.13 -6.77
C ASP A 44 28.51 21.93 -5.51
N GLY A 45 27.64 21.41 -4.63
CA GLY A 45 27.07 22.14 -3.48
C GLY A 45 27.57 21.70 -2.10
N ASP A 46 27.03 22.33 -1.04
CA ASP A 46 27.28 21.93 0.35
C ASP A 46 26.77 20.50 0.63
N PRO A 47 27.64 19.59 1.13
CA PRO A 47 27.32 18.16 1.21
C PRO A 47 26.21 17.82 2.20
N PHE A 48 25.95 18.68 3.19
CA PHE A 48 24.96 18.42 4.25
C PHE A 48 23.52 18.63 3.76
N GLU A 49 23.20 19.79 3.18
CA GLU A 49 21.84 20.08 2.65
C GLU A 49 21.50 19.18 1.47
N ALA A 50 22.48 18.92 0.60
CA ALA A 50 22.29 18.05 -0.55
C ALA A 50 22.01 16.59 -0.12
N TYR A 51 22.54 16.13 1.02
CA TYR A 51 22.25 14.81 1.57
C TYR A 51 20.81 14.71 2.12
N GLU A 52 20.32 15.71 2.85
CA GLU A 52 18.92 15.74 3.31
C GLU A 52 17.94 15.71 2.13
N HIS A 53 18.21 16.50 1.08
CA HIS A 53 17.40 16.49 -0.13
C HIS A 53 17.45 15.16 -0.87
N LEU A 54 18.63 14.54 -1.00
CA LEU A 54 18.78 13.22 -1.59
C LEU A 54 17.98 12.17 -0.81
N LEU A 55 18.10 12.18 0.52
CA LEU A 55 17.37 11.25 1.39
C LEU A 55 15.86 11.44 1.21
N SER A 56 15.37 12.67 1.30
CA SER A 56 13.95 12.97 1.09
C SER A 56 13.42 12.51 -0.28
N TYR A 57 14.10 12.83 -1.37
CA TYR A 57 13.67 12.43 -2.72
C TYR A 57 13.73 10.92 -2.93
N SER A 58 14.80 10.26 -2.47
CA SER A 58 14.96 8.81 -2.63
C SER A 58 13.89 8.02 -1.88
N MET A 59 13.52 8.47 -0.68
CA MET A 59 12.56 7.77 0.15
C MET A 59 11.12 7.96 -0.35
N ASN A 60 10.78 9.18 -0.78
CA ASN A 60 9.52 9.46 -1.45
C ASN A 60 9.38 8.65 -2.74
N LEU A 61 10.48 8.48 -3.49
CA LEU A 61 10.51 7.64 -4.68
C LEU A 61 10.24 6.17 -4.37
N ILE A 62 10.83 5.63 -3.30
CA ILE A 62 10.58 4.25 -2.84
C ILE A 62 9.09 4.06 -2.51
N ILE A 63 8.48 4.98 -1.76
CA ILE A 63 7.05 4.92 -1.41
C ILE A 63 6.17 4.94 -2.67
N CYS A 64 6.49 5.81 -3.64
CA CYS A 64 5.75 5.87 -4.91
C CYS A 64 5.85 4.56 -5.71
N VAL A 65 7.04 3.97 -5.81
CA VAL A 65 7.26 2.70 -6.53
C VAL A 65 6.52 1.54 -5.86
N GLU A 66 6.42 1.55 -4.54
CA GLU A 66 5.67 0.54 -3.81
C GLU A 66 4.16 0.66 -4.00
N LEU A 67 3.63 1.87 -3.98
CA LEU A 67 2.23 2.14 -4.28
C LEU A 67 1.88 1.71 -5.72
N ILE A 68 2.82 1.92 -6.66
CA ILE A 68 2.71 1.42 -8.04
C ILE A 68 2.64 -0.11 -8.07
N ARG A 69 3.51 -0.79 -7.30
CA ARG A 69 3.54 -2.24 -7.23
C ARG A 69 2.25 -2.81 -6.63
N MET A 70 1.69 -2.16 -5.62
CA MET A 70 0.40 -2.54 -5.03
C MET A 70 -0.77 -2.39 -6.01
N MET A 71 -0.72 -1.40 -6.91
CA MET A 71 -1.75 -1.20 -7.93
C MET A 71 -1.77 -2.31 -8.99
N TYR A 72 -0.60 -2.83 -9.37
CA TYR A 72 -0.48 -3.88 -10.38
C TYR A 72 -0.67 -5.30 -9.82
N TYR A 73 -0.14 -5.57 -8.62
CA TYR A 73 -0.27 -6.88 -7.99
C TYR A 73 -1.42 -6.86 -7.00
N HIS A 74 -2.60 -7.26 -7.47
CA HIS A 74 -3.81 -7.27 -6.66
C HIS A 74 -3.83 -8.49 -5.72
N THR A 75 -2.95 -8.49 -4.72
CA THR A 75 -2.94 -9.48 -3.65
C THR A 75 -2.97 -8.73 -2.33
N SER A 76 -4.04 -8.90 -1.56
CA SER A 76 -4.29 -8.18 -0.31
C SER A 76 -3.19 -8.39 0.75
N ASP A 77 -2.49 -9.52 0.72
CA ASP A 77 -1.35 -9.79 1.61
C ASP A 77 -0.09 -8.96 1.25
N MET A 78 0.17 -8.74 -0.04
CA MET A 78 1.33 -7.93 -0.50
C MET A 78 1.19 -6.46 -0.11
N VAL A 79 -0.05 -5.96 -0.01
CA VAL A 79 -0.35 -4.58 0.39
C VAL A 79 0.05 -4.36 1.86
N PHE A 80 -0.14 -5.34 2.74
CA PHE A 80 0.21 -5.20 4.14
C PHE A 80 1.72 -5.11 4.36
N GLU A 81 2.50 -5.97 3.69
CA GLU A 81 3.95 -6.00 3.77
C GLU A 81 4.57 -4.67 3.32
N LEU A 82 4.08 -4.15 2.19
CA LEU A 82 4.55 -2.90 1.62
C LEU A 82 4.07 -1.67 2.42
N LEU A 83 2.89 -1.69 3.05
CA LEU A 83 2.39 -0.61 3.94
C LEU A 83 3.27 -0.43 5.18
N VAL A 84 3.65 -1.54 5.84
CA VAL A 84 4.51 -1.49 7.04
C VAL A 84 5.90 -0.95 6.69
N PHE A 85 6.45 -1.36 5.55
CA PHE A 85 7.73 -0.86 5.07
C PHE A 85 7.69 0.64 4.73
N ALA A 86 6.65 1.10 4.03
CA ALA A 86 6.45 2.52 3.71
C ALA A 86 6.36 3.37 4.99
N LEU A 87 5.57 2.94 5.98
CA LEU A 87 5.43 3.66 7.26
C LEU A 87 6.71 3.66 8.09
N ALA A 88 7.41 2.53 8.17
CA ALA A 88 8.68 2.44 8.91
C ALA A 88 9.72 3.43 8.36
N ARG A 89 9.82 3.54 7.02
CA ARG A 89 10.71 4.48 6.37
C ARG A 89 10.27 5.94 6.55
N GLN A 90 8.97 6.23 6.43
CA GLN A 90 8.41 7.56 6.66
C GLN A 90 8.77 8.11 8.05
N VAL A 91 8.67 7.26 9.08
CA VAL A 91 8.99 7.61 10.48
C VAL A 91 10.48 7.92 10.68
N ILE A 92 11.37 7.35 9.86
CA ILE A 92 12.83 7.57 9.97
C ILE A 92 13.24 8.92 9.36
N ILE A 93 12.57 9.35 8.29
CA ILE A 93 12.90 10.59 7.56
C ILE A 93 12.36 11.82 8.30
N ASP A 94 11.22 11.64 8.96
CA ASP A 94 10.57 12.72 9.66
C ASP A 94 11.30 12.94 10.99
N HIS A 95 12.23 13.91 11.01
CA HIS A 95 12.91 14.40 12.22
C HIS A 95 11.97 15.17 13.16
N THR A 96 10.68 14.85 13.14
CA THR A 96 9.68 15.48 13.97
C THR A 96 9.76 14.91 15.39
N SER A 97 9.48 15.78 16.37
CA SER A 97 9.45 15.55 17.82
C SER A 97 9.19 14.09 18.24
N ALA A 98 9.82 13.62 19.32
CA ALA A 98 9.68 12.24 19.83
C ALA A 98 8.24 11.66 19.86
N ILE A 99 7.22 12.53 19.95
CA ILE A 99 5.80 12.20 19.89
C ILE A 99 5.37 11.65 18.50
N THR A 100 5.83 12.23 17.39
CA THR A 100 5.47 11.76 16.03
C THR A 100 6.11 10.42 15.73
N SER A 101 7.35 10.19 16.17
CA SER A 101 7.97 8.86 16.09
C SER A 101 7.17 7.83 16.90
N LEU A 102 6.69 8.20 18.10
CA LEU A 102 5.85 7.32 18.92
C LEU A 102 4.52 6.98 18.24
N ILE A 103 3.86 7.98 17.64
CA ILE A 103 2.62 7.78 16.87
C ILE A 103 2.85 6.87 15.67
N GLY A 104 3.98 7.03 14.96
CA GLY A 104 4.37 6.16 13.86
C GLY A 104 4.55 4.70 14.28
N VAL A 105 5.22 4.46 15.42
CA VAL A 105 5.37 3.11 15.99
C VAL A 105 4.01 2.54 16.42
N CYS A 106 3.15 3.34 17.05
CA CYS A 106 1.78 2.93 17.38
C CYS A 106 0.95 2.58 16.14
N ALA A 107 1.08 3.33 15.04
CA ALA A 107 0.38 3.05 13.79
C ALA A 107 0.80 1.71 13.19
N ILE A 108 2.10 1.38 13.21
CA ILE A 108 2.61 0.07 12.77
C ILE A 108 2.04 -1.05 13.67
N ALA A 109 2.00 -0.85 15.00
CA ALA A 109 1.42 -1.82 15.93
C ALA A 109 -0.07 -2.07 15.67
N VAL A 110 -0.85 -1.02 15.39
CA VAL A 110 -2.28 -1.13 15.05
C VAL A 110 -2.47 -1.88 13.73
N LEU A 111 -1.65 -1.62 12.71
CA LEU A 111 -1.69 -2.36 11.45
C LEU A 111 -1.48 -3.87 11.66
N PHE A 112 -0.50 -4.26 12.46
CA PHE A 112 -0.31 -5.67 12.82
C PHE A 112 -1.52 -6.26 13.57
N ALA A 113 -2.14 -5.47 14.45
CA ALA A 113 -3.33 -5.90 15.17
C ALA A 113 -4.54 -6.09 14.22
N THR A 114 -4.78 -5.18 13.28
CA THR A 114 -5.89 -5.29 12.33
C THR A 114 -5.72 -6.50 11.41
N ARG A 115 -4.50 -6.82 10.95
CA ARG A 115 -4.24 -8.06 10.20
C ARG A 115 -4.62 -9.30 11.02
N LYS A 116 -4.22 -9.34 12.30
CA LYS A 116 -4.52 -10.49 13.17
C LYS A 116 -6.02 -10.60 13.49
N PHE A 117 -6.74 -9.49 13.66
CA PHE A 117 -8.13 -9.50 14.13
C PHE A 117 -9.15 -9.69 13.00
N LEU A 118 -8.90 -9.07 11.83
CA LEU A 118 -9.82 -9.12 10.69
C LEU A 118 -9.76 -10.46 9.94
N PHE A 119 -8.57 -11.05 9.79
CA PHE A 119 -8.41 -12.32 9.09
C PHE A 119 -8.73 -13.55 9.96
N THR A 120 -8.62 -13.46 11.29
CA THR A 120 -9.01 -14.56 12.19
C THR A 120 -10.54 -14.67 12.36
N THR A 121 -11.28 -13.57 12.23
CA THR A 121 -12.76 -13.59 12.31
C THR A 121 -13.39 -14.46 11.22
N HIS A 122 -12.79 -14.51 10.02
CA HIS A 122 -13.31 -15.29 8.90
C HIS A 122 -13.21 -16.82 9.08
N VAL A 123 -12.42 -17.29 10.04
CA VAL A 123 -12.29 -18.72 10.39
C VAL A 123 -13.23 -19.09 11.53
N LEU A 124 -13.44 -18.19 12.50
CA LEU A 124 -14.25 -18.49 13.68
C LEU A 124 -15.76 -18.56 13.37
N SER A 125 -16.24 -17.85 12.34
CA SER A 125 -17.65 -17.93 11.91
C SER A 125 -17.96 -19.07 10.95
N ALA A 126 -16.96 -19.85 10.51
CA ALA A 126 -17.22 -21.08 9.72
C ALA A 126 -17.44 -22.31 10.62
N ASP A 127 -17.04 -22.26 11.89
CA ASP A 127 -17.18 -23.37 12.83
C ASP A 127 -18.48 -23.31 13.66
N THR A 128 -19.25 -22.21 13.59
CA THR A 128 -20.53 -22.06 14.30
C THR A 128 -21.76 -22.52 13.51
N ASP A 129 -21.59 -22.90 12.25
CA ASP A 129 -22.71 -23.21 11.36
C ASP A 129 -22.99 -24.72 11.24
N ASP A 130 -22.03 -25.59 11.63
CA ASP A 130 -22.19 -27.07 11.58
C ASP A 130 -22.78 -27.68 12.87
N GLU A 131 -22.78 -26.95 13.99
CA GLU A 131 -23.40 -27.42 15.25
C GLU A 131 -24.91 -27.12 15.33
N GLY A 132 -25.43 -26.24 14.47
CA GLY A 132 -26.86 -25.88 14.44
C GLY A 132 -27.76 -26.91 13.77
N ASP A 133 -27.26 -27.69 12.80
CA ASP A 133 -28.09 -28.60 12.01
C ASP A 133 -28.19 -30.02 12.60
N LYS A 134 -27.17 -30.47 13.33
CA LYS A 134 -27.15 -31.82 13.96
C LYS A 134 -28.10 -31.96 15.16
N LYS A 135 -28.67 -30.87 15.68
CA LYS A 135 -29.63 -30.91 16.78
C LYS A 135 -31.08 -31.08 16.32
N SER A 136 -31.40 -30.64 15.10
CA SER A 136 -32.73 -30.74 14.49
C SER A 136 -33.10 -32.18 14.09
N GLU A 137 -32.12 -32.99 13.70
CA GLU A 137 -32.34 -34.37 13.23
C GLU A 137 -32.39 -35.41 14.36
N LYS A 138 -31.92 -35.06 15.58
CA LYS A 138 -32.00 -35.93 16.76
C LYS A 138 -33.27 -35.77 17.58
N GLU A 139 -34.05 -34.71 17.35
CA GLU A 139 -35.31 -34.46 18.07
C GLU A 139 -36.54 -35.01 17.32
N ASN A 140 -36.36 -35.54 16.10
CA ASN A 140 -37.44 -36.10 15.28
C ASN A 140 -37.27 -37.61 14.96
N LYS A 141 -36.51 -38.35 15.80
CA LYS A 141 -36.40 -39.81 15.73
C LYS A 141 -36.66 -40.46 17.08
#